data_AF-A0A4Y9YT24-F1
#
_entry.id   AF-A0A4Y9YT24-F1
#
_cell.length_a   1.000
_cell.length_b   1.000
_cell.length_c   1.000
_cell.angle_alpha   90.00
_cell.angle_beta   90.00
_cell.angle_gamma   90.00
#
_symmetry.space_group_name_H-M   'P 1'
#
loop_
_entity.id
_entity.type
_entity.pdbx_description
1 polymer ?
#
loop_
_entity_poly.entity_id
_entity_poly.type
_entity_poly.pdbx_seq_one_letter_code
_entity_poly.pdbx_strand_id
1 'polypeptide(L)'
;MPHSETPFKIAVPDDALALLHQKLAFTRLPDELDEAGWEYGAPLADVKRLVARWRDGSEVETAVPLLFVHGWPGSFLEVRKILPLLTRASKEHPSFHVVAFSLPGYGFSEGAHKKGFSMPQYAELANKLMLALGYEEYVMQGGDWGHLITRHNAAMNGPKHVKAWHSNIAYPSPPSLLWNPLQIIQYLMSWYSAEEKAGLERTQKWMKTGQGYMVEQSTKPQTLGYSLADSPVGLLAWIYEKLATLIDEYLWEDDEILTWISIYWFSRDGPAASIRIYYEVIQANQAENMPWSSIPLGLSHFPKEVVALPKSWSGRVGNVVLEVSHDSGGHFAAHEKPEQLVGDLRKMFGKGGPAFGAVPGRSGRTLEGTTKFIRDDLQVTCLRHNSRGNMRHDSPESMAVVEQYKNHSSRLLASQPTMSNSSETPFKIAIPDDALALLSQKLALTRLPDELDEAGWQYGVPLADVKRLVARWKDGYDWRAHEAKLNAELPMFTRDISVEGFGSLNIHYI
;
A
#
# COMPACT_ATOMS: atom_id res chain seq x y z
N MET A 1 41.34 40.61 16.34
CA MET A 1 41.06 39.17 16.42
C MET A 1 40.01 38.83 15.39
N PRO A 2 40.15 37.77 14.59
CA PRO A 2 39.13 37.39 13.62
C PRO A 2 37.97 36.69 14.36
N HIS A 3 36.73 37.11 14.08
CA HIS A 3 35.53 36.41 14.54
C HIS A 3 35.42 35.07 13.80
N SER A 4 35.56 33.95 14.51
CA SER A 4 35.26 32.63 13.94
C SER A 4 33.74 32.45 13.93
N GLU A 5 33.14 32.47 12.75
CA GLU A 5 31.77 31.98 12.56
C GLU A 5 31.78 30.45 12.69
N THR A 6 31.21 29.95 13.79
CA THR A 6 30.97 28.51 13.96
C THR A 6 29.61 28.18 13.36
N PRO A 7 29.52 27.20 12.43
CA PRO A 7 28.23 26.78 11.88
C PRO A 7 27.37 26.18 13.00
N PHE A 8 26.20 26.78 13.25
CA PHE A 8 25.19 26.21 14.13
C PHE A 8 24.37 25.18 13.34
N LYS A 9 24.39 23.92 13.80
CA LYS A 9 23.57 22.84 13.23
C LYS A 9 22.41 22.61 14.19
N ILE A 10 21.17 22.81 13.74
CA ILE A 10 19.99 22.41 14.51
C ILE A 10 20.00 20.88 14.54
N ALA A 11 20.24 20.32 15.73
CA ALA A 11 20.02 18.92 16.03
C ALA A 11 18.84 18.87 17.00
N VAL A 12 17.68 18.44 16.51
CA VAL A 12 16.53 18.16 17.38
C VAL A 12 16.76 16.76 17.96
N PRO A 13 16.83 16.60 19.28
CA PRO A 13 16.98 15.30 19.91
C PRO A 13 15.82 14.35 19.58
N ASP A 14 16.10 13.06 19.34
CA ASP A 14 15.08 12.06 18.95
C ASP A 14 13.97 11.90 20.01
N ASP A 15 14.29 12.11 21.28
CA ASP A 15 13.34 12.10 22.40
C ASP A 15 12.37 13.30 22.35
N ALA A 16 12.81 14.44 21.83
CA ALA A 16 11.94 15.60 21.62
C ALA A 16 10.94 15.37 20.47
N LEU A 17 11.36 14.67 19.41
CA LEU A 17 10.47 14.23 18.33
C LEU A 17 9.48 13.17 18.82
N ALA A 18 9.94 12.17 19.59
CA ALA A 18 9.07 11.15 20.18
C ALA A 18 8.01 11.78 21.11
N LEU A 19 8.39 12.77 21.92
CA LEU A 19 7.47 13.51 22.78
C LEU A 19 6.46 14.33 21.97
N LEU A 20 6.86 14.91 20.84
CA LEU A 20 5.96 15.62 19.93
C LEU A 20 4.91 14.68 19.35
N HIS A 21 5.32 13.53 18.82
CA HIS A 21 4.39 12.51 18.32
C HIS A 21 3.45 12.00 19.42
N GLN A 22 3.95 11.78 20.62
CA GLN A 22 3.13 11.40 21.77
C GLN A 22 2.08 12.47 22.08
N LYS A 23 2.47 13.75 22.15
CA LYS A 23 1.53 14.86 22.39
C LYS A 23 0.47 14.98 21.30
N LEU A 24 0.86 14.83 20.04
CA LEU A 24 -0.07 14.85 18.90
C LEU A 24 -1.07 13.70 18.99
N ALA A 25 -0.62 12.49 19.30
CA ALA A 25 -1.46 11.31 19.47
C ALA A 25 -2.51 11.44 20.60
N PHE A 26 -2.21 12.23 21.64
CA PHE A 26 -3.14 12.47 22.77
C PHE A 26 -3.87 13.82 22.69
N THR A 27 -3.80 14.53 21.56
CA THR A 27 -4.43 15.86 21.44
C THR A 27 -5.96 15.73 21.50
N ARG A 28 -6.59 16.34 22.50
CA ARG A 28 -8.05 16.54 22.54
C ARG A 28 -8.37 17.88 21.89
N LEU A 29 -9.02 17.84 20.74
CA LEU A 29 -9.48 19.04 20.06
C LEU A 29 -10.90 19.41 20.55
N PRO A 30 -11.23 20.71 20.65
CA PRO A 30 -12.53 21.17 21.13
C PRO A 30 -13.66 20.85 20.12
N ASP A 31 -14.91 20.93 20.56
CA ASP A 31 -16.07 20.94 19.67
C ASP A 31 -16.21 22.31 18.98
N GLU A 32 -16.77 22.34 17.76
CA GLU A 32 -16.97 23.56 16.97
C GLU A 32 -18.44 23.74 16.59
N LEU A 33 -18.89 24.98 16.48
CA LEU A 33 -20.22 25.33 15.97
C LEU A 33 -20.27 25.10 14.45
N ASP A 34 -21.31 24.43 13.95
CA ASP A 34 -21.45 24.14 12.52
C ASP A 34 -21.36 25.42 11.67
N GLU A 35 -20.59 25.35 10.58
CA GLU A 35 -20.37 26.43 9.60
C GLU A 35 -19.69 27.71 10.12
N ALA A 36 -19.01 27.68 11.28
CA ALA A 36 -18.33 28.85 11.86
C ALA A 36 -17.22 29.47 10.97
N GLY A 37 -16.64 28.69 10.06
CA GLY A 37 -15.57 29.14 9.17
C GLY A 37 -14.41 29.80 9.93
N TRP A 38 -13.75 30.78 9.30
CA TRP A 38 -12.65 31.52 9.95
C TRP A 38 -13.10 32.67 10.86
N GLU A 39 -14.42 32.91 10.98
CA GLU A 39 -14.95 34.05 11.75
C GLU A 39 -14.66 33.94 13.26
N TYR A 40 -14.47 32.71 13.77
CA TYR A 40 -14.24 32.44 15.19
C TYR A 40 -12.85 31.87 15.51
N GLY A 41 -11.95 31.79 14.53
CA GLY A 41 -10.62 31.17 14.66
C GLY A 41 -10.34 30.16 13.56
N ALA A 42 -9.28 29.37 13.72
CA ALA A 42 -8.96 28.32 12.75
C ALA A 42 -10.05 27.22 12.80
N PRO A 43 -10.67 26.86 11.66
CA PRO A 43 -11.71 25.83 11.62
C PRO A 43 -11.22 24.50 12.20
N LEU A 44 -12.03 23.82 13.00
CA LEU A 44 -11.67 22.56 13.62
C LEU A 44 -11.31 21.49 12.59
N ALA A 45 -11.97 21.50 11.42
CA ALA A 45 -11.63 20.62 10.31
C ALA A 45 -10.21 20.86 9.77
N ASP A 46 -9.78 22.12 9.67
CA ASP A 46 -8.43 22.50 9.26
C ASP A 46 -7.39 22.10 10.32
N VAL A 47 -7.70 22.30 11.60
CA VAL A 47 -6.83 21.91 12.71
C VAL A 47 -6.70 20.39 12.80
N LYS A 48 -7.80 19.64 12.65
CA LYS A 48 -7.81 18.17 12.58
C LYS A 48 -6.95 17.67 11.41
N ARG A 49 -7.10 18.28 10.23
CA ARG A 49 -6.27 17.95 9.06
C ARG A 49 -4.79 18.21 9.32
N LEU A 50 -4.44 19.34 9.95
CA LEU A 50 -3.05 19.70 10.26
C LEU A 50 -2.44 18.78 11.32
N VAL A 51 -3.19 18.41 12.35
CA VAL A 51 -2.75 17.46 13.39
C VAL A 51 -2.56 16.06 12.81
N ALA A 52 -3.50 15.57 11.99
CA ALA A 52 -3.35 14.29 11.28
C ALA A 52 -2.15 14.30 10.33
N ARG A 53 -1.95 15.41 9.60
CA ARG A 53 -0.77 15.63 8.73
C ARG A 53 0.55 15.62 9.50
N TRP A 54 0.58 16.15 10.73
CA TRP A 54 1.76 16.10 11.61
C TRP A 54 1.97 14.73 12.26
N ARG A 55 0.92 13.91 12.34
CA ARG A 55 0.96 12.58 12.92
C ARG A 55 1.41 11.52 11.91
N ASP A 56 0.95 11.59 10.65
CA ASP A 56 0.88 10.41 9.76
C ASP A 56 1.40 10.63 8.32
N GLY A 57 2.26 11.62 8.05
CA GLY A 57 2.76 11.88 6.69
C GLY A 57 4.20 12.40 6.60
N SER A 58 4.78 12.33 5.39
CA SER A 58 6.01 13.06 5.03
C SER A 58 5.94 14.51 5.51
N GLU A 59 7.05 15.01 6.08
CA GLU A 59 7.24 16.41 6.49
C GLU A 59 7.02 17.41 5.34
N VAL A 60 6.98 16.93 4.10
CA VAL A 60 6.72 17.72 2.90
C VAL A 60 5.22 17.89 2.69
N GLU A 61 4.71 19.10 2.90
CA GLU A 61 3.30 19.46 2.66
C GLU A 61 2.79 19.07 1.26
N THR A 62 3.65 19.24 0.26
CA THR A 62 3.31 18.97 -1.14
C THR A 62 3.54 17.51 -1.52
N ALA A 63 3.86 16.61 -0.57
CA ALA A 63 4.08 15.18 -0.82
C ALA A 63 2.92 14.56 -1.61
N VAL A 64 3.26 13.68 -2.54
CA VAL A 64 2.28 12.99 -3.40
C VAL A 64 1.67 11.83 -2.60
N PRO A 65 0.33 11.77 -2.40
CA PRO A 65 -0.31 10.61 -1.78
C PRO A 65 -0.15 9.37 -2.67
N LEU A 66 0.44 8.32 -2.12
CA LEU A 66 0.76 7.07 -2.80
C LEU A 66 0.18 5.90 -2.00
N LEU A 67 -0.68 5.12 -2.63
CA LEU A 67 -1.15 3.84 -2.11
C LEU A 67 -0.24 2.72 -2.63
N PHE A 68 0.45 2.03 -1.72
CA PHE A 68 1.23 0.82 -2.02
C PHE A 68 0.34 -0.42 -1.83
N VAL A 69 0.32 -1.31 -2.83
CA VAL A 69 -0.50 -2.53 -2.81
C VAL A 69 0.40 -3.75 -3.02
N HIS A 70 0.52 -4.56 -1.98
CA HIS A 70 1.33 -5.78 -1.98
C HIS A 70 0.60 -6.96 -2.65
N GLY A 71 1.26 -8.12 -2.72
CA GLY A 71 0.67 -9.36 -3.23
C GLY A 71 0.84 -10.56 -2.31
N TRP A 72 0.91 -11.75 -2.90
CA TRP A 72 1.18 -13.02 -2.22
C TRP A 72 2.48 -13.65 -2.75
N PRO A 73 3.32 -14.24 -1.89
CA PRO A 73 3.14 -14.39 -0.45
C PRO A 73 3.69 -13.19 0.34
N GLY A 74 3.47 -11.97 -0.14
CA GLY A 74 3.88 -10.75 0.54
C GLY A 74 2.89 -10.20 1.56
N SER A 75 3.20 -9.03 2.12
CA SER A 75 2.37 -8.33 3.09
C SER A 75 2.74 -6.84 3.12
N PHE A 76 2.15 -6.08 4.04
CA PHE A 76 2.59 -4.71 4.32
C PHE A 76 4.09 -4.60 4.61
N LEU A 77 4.78 -5.68 5.02
CA LEU A 77 6.23 -5.67 5.22
C LEU A 77 7.04 -5.36 3.95
N GLU A 78 6.51 -5.61 2.76
CA GLU A 78 7.23 -5.34 1.50
C GLU A 78 7.60 -3.87 1.33
N VAL A 79 6.79 -2.96 1.87
CA VAL A 79 7.04 -1.51 1.75
C VAL A 79 8.16 -1.04 2.67
N ARG A 80 8.56 -1.83 3.68
CA ARG A 80 9.41 -1.37 4.79
C ARG A 80 10.75 -0.81 4.33
N LYS A 81 11.38 -1.39 3.30
CA LYS A 81 12.66 -0.92 2.76
C LYS A 81 12.55 0.31 1.87
N ILE A 82 11.41 0.47 1.17
CA ILE A 82 11.17 1.64 0.31
C ILE A 82 10.56 2.82 1.07
N LEU A 83 9.92 2.59 2.22
CA LEU A 83 9.24 3.63 2.98
C LEU A 83 10.15 4.82 3.33
N PRO A 84 11.37 4.63 3.91
CA PRO A 84 12.28 5.76 4.19
C PRO A 84 12.79 6.46 2.92
N LEU A 85 12.83 5.75 1.79
CA LEU A 85 13.24 6.34 0.51
C LEU A 85 12.11 7.21 -0.07
N LEU A 86 10.86 6.78 0.06
CA LEU A 86 9.68 7.49 -0.45
C LEU A 86 9.30 8.72 0.38
N THR A 87 9.39 8.64 1.71
CA THR A 87 8.91 9.71 2.60
C THR A 87 9.94 10.81 2.85
N ARG A 88 11.23 10.52 2.66
CA ARG A 88 12.34 11.46 2.89
C ARG A 88 12.18 12.73 2.06
N ALA A 89 12.21 13.88 2.74
CA ALA A 89 12.17 15.20 2.14
C ALA A 89 13.35 15.42 1.19
N SER A 90 13.08 16.05 0.04
CA SER A 90 14.11 16.41 -0.92
C SER A 90 13.70 17.61 -1.77
N LYS A 91 14.72 18.28 -2.34
CA LYS A 91 14.56 19.31 -3.36
C LYS A 91 14.63 18.73 -4.77
N GLU A 92 15.36 17.62 -4.94
CA GLU A 92 15.74 17.05 -6.24
C GLU A 92 14.70 16.04 -6.75
N HIS A 93 14.06 15.33 -5.84
CA HIS A 93 13.08 14.30 -6.15
C HIS A 93 11.79 14.49 -5.34
N PRO A 94 10.66 13.95 -5.79
CA PRO A 94 9.43 14.01 -5.01
C PRO A 94 9.53 13.13 -3.75
N SER A 95 8.85 13.56 -2.71
CA SER A 95 8.49 12.81 -1.50
C SER A 95 7.01 12.42 -1.56
N PHE A 96 6.66 11.36 -0.84
CA PHE A 96 5.34 10.75 -0.88
C PHE A 96 4.72 10.63 0.52
N HIS A 97 3.40 10.80 0.59
CA HIS A 97 2.58 10.30 1.70
C HIS A 97 2.23 8.86 1.35
N VAL A 98 2.84 7.88 2.02
CA VAL A 98 2.68 6.47 1.67
C VAL A 98 1.64 5.84 2.58
N VAL A 99 0.65 5.18 1.99
CA VAL A 99 -0.28 4.29 2.68
C VAL A 99 -0.05 2.89 2.16
N ALA A 100 0.23 1.93 3.04
CA ALA A 100 0.37 0.52 2.66
C ALA A 100 -0.55 -0.33 3.54
N PHE A 101 -1.66 -0.79 2.95
CA PHE A 101 -2.63 -1.61 3.67
C PHE A 101 -2.30 -3.09 3.53
N SER A 102 -2.63 -3.85 4.57
CA SER A 102 -2.73 -5.31 4.44
C SER A 102 -4.01 -5.63 3.67
N LEU A 103 -3.89 -6.37 2.57
CA LEU A 103 -5.05 -6.83 1.81
C LEU A 103 -6.06 -7.56 2.73
N PRO A 104 -7.38 -7.48 2.49
CA PRO A 104 -8.37 -8.31 3.18
C PRO A 104 -7.94 -9.79 3.29
N GLY A 105 -7.86 -10.31 4.52
CA GLY A 105 -7.39 -11.67 4.81
C GLY A 105 -5.87 -11.84 4.89
N TYR A 106 -5.11 -10.74 4.83
CA TYR A 106 -3.65 -10.73 4.99
C TYR A 106 -3.25 -9.95 6.24
N GLY A 107 -2.16 -10.39 6.87
CA GLY A 107 -1.60 -9.72 8.05
C GLY A 107 -2.68 -9.48 9.11
N PHE A 108 -2.87 -8.21 9.48
CA PHE A 108 -3.81 -7.84 10.55
C PHE A 108 -5.15 -7.28 10.03
N SER A 109 -5.37 -7.30 8.72
CA SER A 109 -6.67 -6.94 8.12
C SER A 109 -7.67 -8.07 8.21
N GLU A 110 -8.91 -7.71 8.51
CA GLU A 110 -10.06 -8.61 8.43
C GLU A 110 -10.33 -9.00 6.97
N GLY A 111 -10.56 -10.29 6.74
CA GLY A 111 -10.98 -10.85 5.47
C GLY A 111 -12.50 -10.88 5.29
N ALA A 112 -12.92 -11.13 4.06
CA ALA A 112 -14.33 -11.27 3.76
C ALA A 112 -14.92 -12.57 4.36
N HIS A 113 -16.06 -12.45 5.02
CA HIS A 113 -16.80 -13.57 5.63
C HIS A 113 -17.71 -14.33 4.65
N LYS A 114 -17.81 -13.87 3.41
CA LYS A 114 -18.64 -14.49 2.37
C LYS A 114 -17.88 -14.55 1.04
N LYS A 115 -18.31 -15.45 0.16
CA LYS A 115 -17.76 -15.63 -1.19
C LYS A 115 -17.97 -14.40 -2.08
N GLY A 116 -17.17 -14.29 -3.13
CA GLY A 116 -17.25 -13.28 -4.18
C GLY A 116 -16.41 -12.03 -3.93
N PHE A 117 -15.56 -12.00 -2.90
CA PHE A 117 -14.68 -10.86 -2.65
C PHE A 117 -13.50 -10.90 -3.64
N SER A 118 -13.64 -10.15 -4.74
CA SER A 118 -12.78 -10.22 -5.92
C SER A 118 -12.21 -8.84 -6.28
N MET A 119 -11.53 -8.68 -7.41
CA MET A 119 -10.76 -7.47 -7.75
C MET A 119 -11.54 -6.15 -7.63
N PRO A 120 -12.81 -6.03 -8.08
CA PRO A 120 -13.59 -4.81 -7.86
C PRO A 120 -13.77 -4.45 -6.39
N GLN A 121 -13.95 -5.43 -5.50
CA GLN A 121 -14.10 -5.20 -4.06
C GLN A 121 -12.77 -4.77 -3.42
N TYR A 122 -11.65 -5.38 -3.82
CA TYR A 122 -10.33 -4.92 -3.38
C TYR A 122 -10.07 -3.47 -3.84
N ALA A 123 -10.41 -3.14 -5.09
CA ALA A 123 -10.26 -1.79 -5.64
C ALA A 123 -11.17 -0.76 -4.95
N GLU A 124 -12.43 -1.13 -4.67
CA GLU A 124 -13.39 -0.31 -3.93
C GLU A 124 -12.88 -0.02 -2.52
N LEU A 125 -12.46 -1.05 -1.79
CA LEU A 125 -11.92 -0.94 -0.44
C LEU A 125 -10.68 -0.05 -0.41
N ALA A 126 -9.73 -0.29 -1.33
CA ALA A 126 -8.50 0.49 -1.45
C ALA A 126 -8.79 1.98 -1.67
N ASN A 127 -9.73 2.31 -2.56
CA ASN A 127 -10.14 3.70 -2.80
C ASN A 127 -10.85 4.30 -1.57
N LYS A 128 -11.80 3.57 -0.97
CA LYS A 128 -12.50 4.03 0.24
C LYS A 128 -11.57 4.26 1.42
N LEU A 129 -10.52 3.45 1.59
CA LEU A 129 -9.47 3.69 2.59
C LEU A 129 -8.78 5.04 2.34
N MET A 130 -8.30 5.29 1.12
CA MET A 130 -7.63 6.57 0.79
C MET A 130 -8.55 7.78 1.00
N LEU A 131 -9.81 7.70 0.58
CA LEU A 131 -10.80 8.76 0.81
C LEU A 131 -11.07 8.98 2.29
N ALA A 132 -11.17 7.91 3.08
CA ALA A 132 -11.38 7.98 4.53
C ALA A 132 -10.19 8.60 5.28
N LEU A 133 -8.99 8.55 4.69
CA LEU A 133 -7.78 9.23 5.17
C LEU A 133 -7.66 10.68 4.66
N GLY A 134 -8.62 11.16 3.87
CA GLY A 134 -8.64 12.52 3.32
C GLY A 134 -7.83 12.70 2.03
N TYR A 135 -7.36 11.61 1.41
CA TYR A 135 -6.70 11.65 0.12
C TYR A 135 -7.72 11.51 -1.01
N GLU A 136 -8.35 12.63 -1.39
CA GLU A 136 -9.33 12.67 -2.48
C GLU A 136 -8.74 12.37 -3.85
N GLU A 137 -7.46 12.71 -4.05
CA GLU A 137 -6.69 12.44 -5.25
C GLU A 137 -5.32 11.84 -4.88
N TYR A 138 -4.97 10.70 -5.48
CA TYR A 138 -3.75 9.95 -5.13
C TYR A 138 -3.20 9.15 -6.32
N VAL A 139 -1.99 8.61 -6.16
CA VAL A 139 -1.36 7.67 -7.09
C VAL A 139 -1.19 6.30 -6.45
N MET A 140 -0.94 5.27 -7.25
CA MET A 140 -0.77 3.90 -6.73
C MET A 140 0.52 3.27 -7.21
N GLN A 141 1.05 2.35 -6.42
CA GLN A 141 2.09 1.42 -6.81
C GLN A 141 1.67 0.00 -6.41
N GLY A 142 1.87 -0.99 -7.28
CA GLY A 142 1.65 -2.39 -6.90
C GLY A 142 2.31 -3.42 -7.81
N GLY A 143 2.68 -4.55 -7.24
CA GLY A 143 3.14 -5.77 -7.93
C GLY A 143 2.21 -6.95 -7.61
N ASP A 144 2.39 -8.10 -8.27
CA ASP A 144 1.59 -9.32 -8.04
C ASP A 144 0.06 -9.06 -7.98
N TRP A 145 -0.69 -9.45 -6.94
CA TRP A 145 -2.10 -9.09 -6.79
C TRP A 145 -2.33 -7.57 -6.77
N GLY A 146 -1.38 -6.82 -6.21
CA GLY A 146 -1.38 -5.37 -6.24
C GLY A 146 -1.41 -4.80 -7.66
N HIS A 147 -0.81 -5.45 -8.66
CA HIS A 147 -0.96 -5.03 -10.06
C HIS A 147 -2.42 -5.14 -10.53
N LEU A 148 -3.10 -6.24 -10.20
CA LEU A 148 -4.49 -6.44 -10.60
C LEU A 148 -5.44 -5.50 -9.85
N ILE A 149 -5.21 -5.29 -8.56
CA ILE A 149 -6.01 -4.40 -7.72
C ILE A 149 -5.84 -2.95 -8.18
N THR A 150 -4.60 -2.50 -8.41
CA THR A 150 -4.33 -1.14 -8.90
C THR A 150 -4.88 -0.92 -10.30
N ARG A 151 -4.82 -1.93 -11.18
CA ARG A 151 -5.42 -1.87 -12.53
C ARG A 151 -6.95 -1.71 -12.48
N HIS A 152 -7.64 -2.48 -11.63
CA HIS A 152 -9.08 -2.34 -11.44
C HIS A 152 -9.43 -0.99 -10.81
N ASN A 153 -8.65 -0.54 -9.82
CA ASN A 153 -8.86 0.75 -9.17
C ASN A 153 -8.65 1.93 -10.15
N ALA A 154 -7.62 1.86 -11.00
CA ALA A 154 -7.38 2.84 -12.06
C ALA A 154 -8.52 2.94 -13.08
N ALA A 155 -9.19 1.82 -13.38
CA ALA A 155 -10.33 1.80 -14.29
C ALA A 155 -11.64 2.26 -13.64
N MET A 156 -11.85 1.92 -12.37
CA MET A 156 -13.08 2.25 -11.64
C MET A 156 -13.09 3.69 -11.12
N ASN A 157 -11.94 4.17 -10.63
CA ASN A 157 -11.83 5.42 -9.88
C ASN A 157 -10.93 6.46 -10.58
N GLY A 158 -10.33 6.13 -11.74
CA GLY A 158 -9.61 7.09 -12.57
C GLY A 158 -10.54 7.82 -13.57
N PRO A 159 -10.27 9.10 -13.90
CA PRO A 159 -9.26 10.00 -13.36
C PRO A 159 -9.73 10.77 -12.10
N LYS A 160 -10.90 10.42 -11.54
CA LYS A 160 -11.54 11.19 -10.46
C LYS A 160 -10.69 11.21 -9.18
N HIS A 161 -10.29 10.03 -8.71
CA HIS A 161 -9.52 9.87 -7.47
C HIS A 161 -8.12 9.34 -7.76
N VAL A 162 -8.01 8.32 -8.61
CA VAL A 162 -6.72 7.77 -9.02
C VAL A 162 -6.18 8.57 -10.20
N LYS A 163 -5.06 9.26 -9.99
CA LYS A 163 -4.48 10.16 -11.01
C LYS A 163 -3.45 9.50 -11.90
N ALA A 164 -2.75 8.51 -11.38
CA ALA A 164 -1.75 7.72 -12.08
C ALA A 164 -1.42 6.46 -11.27
N TRP A 165 -0.82 5.47 -11.92
CA TRP A 165 -0.42 4.23 -11.26
C TRP A 165 0.89 3.70 -11.83
N HIS A 166 1.62 2.97 -11.00
CA HIS A 166 2.89 2.34 -11.33
C HIS A 166 2.83 0.85 -10.99
N SER A 167 3.42 0.00 -11.84
CA SER A 167 3.49 -1.43 -11.61
C SER A 167 4.88 -1.97 -11.90
N ASN A 168 5.36 -2.89 -11.06
CA ASN A 168 6.62 -3.62 -11.27
C ASN A 168 6.41 -5.01 -11.91
N ILE A 169 5.20 -5.28 -12.38
CA ILE A 169 4.85 -6.44 -13.20
C ILE A 169 3.89 -6.00 -14.31
N ALA A 170 3.91 -6.69 -15.45
CA ALA A 170 3.01 -6.43 -16.55
C ALA A 170 2.44 -7.74 -17.11
N TYR A 171 1.10 -7.82 -17.17
CA TYR A 171 0.39 -8.91 -17.84
C TYR A 171 -0.34 -8.41 -19.10
N PRO A 172 0.39 -8.00 -20.15
CA PRO A 172 -0.24 -7.64 -21.42
C PRO A 172 -0.78 -8.89 -22.13
N SER A 173 -1.96 -8.78 -22.73
CA SER A 173 -2.47 -9.81 -23.64
C SER A 173 -1.69 -9.78 -24.98
N PRO A 174 -1.51 -10.93 -25.65
CA PRO A 174 -0.94 -10.97 -27.00
C PRO A 174 -1.64 -10.01 -27.97
N PRO A 175 -0.96 -9.53 -29.02
CA PRO A 175 -1.55 -8.63 -30.00
C PRO A 175 -2.73 -9.30 -30.72
N SER A 176 -3.76 -8.51 -31.04
CA SER A 176 -4.93 -8.93 -31.81
C SER A 176 -5.09 -8.08 -33.07
N LEU A 177 -5.72 -8.64 -34.11
CA LEU A 177 -5.90 -7.98 -35.42
C LEU A 177 -6.64 -6.64 -35.27
N LEU A 178 -7.53 -6.56 -34.28
CA LEU A 178 -8.35 -5.39 -34.00
C LEU A 178 -7.59 -4.23 -33.33
N TRP A 179 -6.36 -4.44 -32.85
CA TRP A 179 -5.63 -3.41 -32.09
C TRP A 179 -4.35 -2.97 -32.79
N ASN A 180 -3.50 -3.92 -33.20
CA ASN A 180 -2.25 -3.59 -33.89
C ASN A 180 -1.86 -4.69 -34.91
N PRO A 181 -2.23 -4.54 -36.19
CA PRO A 181 -1.99 -5.57 -37.20
C PRO A 181 -0.49 -5.78 -37.49
N LEU A 182 0.36 -4.76 -37.32
CA LEU A 182 1.82 -4.89 -37.49
C LEU A 182 2.44 -5.74 -36.37
N GLN A 183 1.98 -5.59 -35.13
CA GLN A 183 2.43 -6.43 -34.02
C GLN A 183 2.04 -7.90 -34.19
N ILE A 184 0.98 -8.20 -34.96
CA ILE A 184 0.66 -9.59 -35.29
C ILE A 184 1.71 -10.22 -36.19
N ILE A 185 2.23 -9.47 -37.16
CA ILE A 185 3.33 -9.96 -38.00
C ILE A 185 4.55 -10.23 -37.12
N GLN A 186 4.90 -9.30 -36.22
CA GLN A 186 5.98 -9.49 -35.26
C GLN A 186 5.76 -10.74 -34.39
N TYR A 187 4.53 -10.96 -33.91
CA TYR A 187 4.13 -12.12 -33.11
C TYR A 187 4.25 -13.43 -33.88
N LEU A 188 3.63 -13.52 -35.06
CA LEU A 188 3.65 -14.72 -35.90
C LEU A 188 5.07 -15.07 -36.35
N MET A 189 5.90 -14.07 -36.62
CA MET A 189 7.28 -14.25 -37.06
C MET A 189 8.28 -14.40 -35.90
N SER A 190 7.83 -14.28 -34.64
CA SER A 190 8.67 -14.32 -33.44
C SER A 190 9.86 -13.34 -33.51
N TRP A 191 9.62 -12.15 -34.07
CA TRP A 191 10.60 -11.07 -34.21
C TRP A 191 10.77 -10.31 -32.90
N TYR A 192 11.41 -10.98 -31.95
CA TYR A 192 11.71 -10.48 -30.62
C TYR A 192 13.21 -10.29 -30.42
N SER A 193 13.57 -9.30 -29.62
CA SER A 193 14.94 -9.13 -29.13
C SER A 193 15.39 -10.36 -28.31
N ALA A 194 16.70 -10.49 -28.09
CA ALA A 194 17.23 -11.57 -27.26
C ALA A 194 16.67 -11.54 -25.82
N GLU A 195 16.50 -10.34 -25.26
CA GLU A 195 15.88 -10.12 -23.94
C GLU A 195 14.43 -10.62 -23.91
N GLU A 196 13.61 -10.22 -24.90
CA GLU A 196 12.20 -10.65 -24.99
C GLU A 196 12.05 -12.15 -25.20
N LYS A 197 12.95 -12.78 -25.99
CA LYS A 197 12.97 -14.25 -26.14
C LYS A 197 13.29 -14.95 -24.82
N ALA A 198 14.31 -14.48 -24.10
CA ALA A 198 14.65 -15.03 -22.79
C ALA A 198 13.51 -14.83 -21.75
N GLY A 199 12.81 -13.70 -21.82
CA GLY A 199 11.61 -13.44 -21.01
C GLY A 199 10.45 -14.39 -21.33
N LEU A 200 10.18 -14.62 -22.62
CA LEU A 200 9.16 -15.57 -23.08
C LEU A 200 9.50 -17.01 -22.67
N GLU A 201 10.75 -17.44 -22.81
CA GLU A 201 11.21 -18.78 -22.38
C GLU A 201 11.06 -18.96 -20.86
N ARG A 202 11.43 -17.95 -20.06
CA ARG A 202 11.20 -17.94 -18.61
C ARG A 202 9.72 -18.06 -18.28
N THR A 203 8.88 -17.25 -18.94
CA THR A 203 7.42 -17.27 -18.75
C THR A 203 6.86 -18.65 -19.08
N GLN A 204 7.27 -19.26 -20.20
CA GLN A 204 6.84 -20.61 -20.58
C GLN A 204 7.27 -21.66 -19.57
N LYS A 205 8.51 -21.57 -19.07
CA LYS A 205 9.01 -22.47 -18.01
C LYS A 205 8.18 -22.31 -16.74
N TRP A 206 7.94 -21.08 -16.29
CA TRP A 206 7.11 -20.76 -15.13
C TRP A 206 5.69 -21.33 -15.27
N MET A 207 5.03 -21.10 -16.41
CA MET A 207 3.69 -21.62 -16.70
C MET A 207 3.64 -23.15 -16.64
N LYS A 208 4.72 -23.83 -17.04
CA LYS A 208 4.79 -25.30 -17.04
C LYS A 208 5.03 -25.89 -15.64
N THR A 209 5.89 -25.29 -14.83
CA THR A 209 6.40 -25.93 -13.60
C THR A 209 6.20 -25.14 -12.32
N GLY A 210 6.00 -23.82 -12.39
CA GLY A 210 5.98 -22.93 -11.21
C GLY A 210 4.59 -22.64 -10.64
N GLN A 211 3.52 -22.99 -11.36
CA GLN A 211 2.15 -22.59 -11.03
C GLN A 211 1.37 -23.58 -10.15
N GLY A 212 1.98 -24.67 -9.67
CA GLY A 212 1.30 -25.66 -8.84
C GLY A 212 0.59 -25.06 -7.61
N TYR A 213 1.26 -24.12 -6.93
CA TYR A 213 0.67 -23.41 -5.78
C TYR A 213 -0.60 -22.63 -6.17
N MET A 214 -0.57 -21.95 -7.33
CA MET A 214 -1.66 -21.13 -7.84
C MET A 214 -2.86 -22.00 -8.22
N VAL A 215 -2.62 -23.16 -8.85
CA VAL A 215 -3.66 -24.13 -9.20
C VAL A 215 -4.35 -24.68 -7.95
N GLU A 216 -3.58 -25.06 -6.92
CA GLU A 216 -4.17 -25.56 -5.66
C GLU A 216 -4.99 -24.47 -4.96
N GLN A 217 -4.43 -23.26 -4.82
CA GLN A 217 -5.10 -22.14 -4.17
C GLN A 217 -6.35 -21.65 -4.94
N SER A 218 -6.35 -21.74 -6.27
CA SER A 218 -7.49 -21.31 -7.11
C SER A 218 -8.61 -22.34 -7.20
N THR A 219 -8.39 -23.58 -6.75
CA THR A 219 -9.37 -24.67 -6.89
C THR A 219 -9.86 -25.22 -5.56
N LYS A 220 -8.99 -25.37 -4.56
CA LYS A 220 -9.28 -26.00 -3.26
C LYS A 220 -8.61 -25.27 -2.08
N PRO A 221 -8.73 -23.93 -1.97
CA PRO A 221 -8.03 -23.17 -0.92
C PRO A 221 -8.40 -23.60 0.50
N GLN A 222 -9.64 -24.05 0.73
CA GLN A 222 -10.06 -24.53 2.05
C GLN A 222 -9.35 -25.84 2.43
N THR A 223 -9.13 -26.74 1.46
CA THR A 223 -8.45 -28.02 1.70
C THR A 223 -6.98 -27.78 2.06
N LEU A 224 -6.28 -26.97 1.25
CA LEU A 224 -4.91 -26.54 1.53
C LEU A 224 -4.82 -25.78 2.87
N GLY A 225 -5.83 -24.96 3.17
CA GLY A 225 -5.87 -24.14 4.38
C GLY A 225 -5.76 -24.94 5.68
N TYR A 226 -6.27 -26.19 5.75
CA TYR A 226 -6.15 -27.00 6.96
C TYR A 226 -4.69 -27.32 7.29
N SER A 227 -3.86 -27.67 6.30
CA SER A 227 -2.45 -28.00 6.55
C SER A 227 -1.63 -26.74 6.84
N LEU A 228 -1.91 -25.62 6.17
CA LEU A 228 -1.25 -24.34 6.41
C LEU A 228 -1.59 -23.75 7.78
N ALA A 229 -2.81 -23.97 8.28
CA ALA A 229 -3.24 -23.53 9.61
C ALA A 229 -2.78 -24.46 10.74
N ASP A 230 -2.59 -25.75 10.46
CA ASP A 230 -2.14 -26.69 11.49
C ASP A 230 -0.61 -26.71 11.62
N SER A 231 0.13 -26.66 10.52
CA SER A 231 1.58 -26.85 10.53
C SER A 231 2.33 -25.55 10.22
N PRO A 232 2.99 -24.91 11.21
CA PRO A 232 3.83 -23.73 10.95
C PRO A 232 4.99 -24.08 10.01
N VAL A 233 5.47 -25.33 10.04
CA VAL A 233 6.52 -25.82 9.13
C VAL A 233 5.98 -26.07 7.73
N GLY A 234 4.73 -26.51 7.60
CA GLY A 234 4.03 -26.60 6.31
C GLY A 234 3.85 -25.23 5.68
N LEU A 235 3.43 -24.23 6.47
CA LEU A 235 3.33 -22.83 6.04
C LEU A 235 4.69 -22.24 5.64
N LEU A 236 5.71 -22.44 6.48
CA LEU A 236 7.10 -22.05 6.20
C LEU A 236 7.56 -22.60 4.86
N ALA A 237 7.43 -23.92 4.65
CA ALA A 237 7.86 -24.56 3.41
C ALA A 237 7.13 -23.99 2.19
N TRP A 238 5.80 -23.81 2.29
CA TRP A 238 4.95 -23.34 1.19
C TRP A 238 5.29 -21.92 0.73
N ILE A 239 5.58 -21.02 1.68
CA ILE A 239 5.90 -19.62 1.38
C ILE A 239 7.39 -19.44 1.08
N TYR A 240 8.28 -20.05 1.86
CA TYR A 240 9.73 -19.87 1.71
C TYR A 240 10.22 -20.34 0.34
N GLU A 241 9.61 -21.38 -0.24
CA GLU A 241 9.92 -21.78 -1.61
C GLU A 241 9.80 -20.59 -2.58
N LYS A 242 8.78 -19.75 -2.42
CA LYS A 242 8.57 -18.58 -3.29
C LYS A 242 9.55 -17.46 -2.97
N LEU A 243 9.81 -17.21 -1.69
CA LEU A 243 10.83 -16.23 -1.29
C LEU A 243 12.20 -16.60 -1.86
N ALA A 244 12.54 -17.88 -1.92
CA ALA A 244 13.82 -18.36 -2.44
C ALA A 244 13.89 -18.45 -3.97
N THR A 245 12.77 -18.77 -4.64
CA THR A 245 12.77 -19.07 -6.09
C THR A 245 12.32 -17.92 -6.98
N LEU A 246 11.66 -16.90 -6.43
CA LEU A 246 11.15 -15.75 -7.19
C LEU A 246 12.07 -14.51 -7.11
N ILE A 247 13.21 -14.63 -6.44
CA ILE A 247 14.23 -13.58 -6.32
C ILE A 247 15.34 -13.74 -7.37
N ASP A 248 16.18 -12.71 -7.51
CA ASP A 248 17.39 -12.75 -8.33
C ASP A 248 18.62 -13.20 -7.53
N GLU A 249 19.32 -12.26 -6.90
CA GLU A 249 20.53 -12.48 -6.09
C GLU A 249 20.33 -12.03 -4.63
N TYR A 250 19.06 -11.88 -4.21
CA TYR A 250 18.75 -11.45 -2.86
C TYR A 250 18.98 -12.58 -1.85
N LEU A 251 19.90 -12.35 -0.91
CA LEU A 251 20.15 -13.28 0.18
C LEU A 251 19.22 -12.96 1.34
N TRP A 252 18.31 -13.88 1.62
CA TRP A 252 17.43 -13.82 2.76
C TRP A 252 18.16 -14.23 4.04
N GLU A 253 18.05 -13.40 5.07
CA GLU A 253 18.45 -13.80 6.43
C GLU A 253 17.38 -14.69 7.06
N ASP A 254 17.78 -15.66 7.89
CA ASP A 254 16.84 -16.62 8.50
C ASP A 254 15.76 -15.90 9.32
N ASP A 255 16.15 -14.92 10.13
CA ASP A 255 15.21 -14.16 10.94
C ASP A 255 14.29 -13.27 10.09
N GLU A 256 14.74 -12.86 8.90
CA GLU A 256 13.90 -12.13 7.95
C GLU A 256 12.81 -13.04 7.39
N ILE A 257 13.16 -14.25 6.97
CA ILE A 257 12.22 -15.29 6.52
C ILE A 257 11.24 -15.60 7.66
N LEU A 258 11.74 -15.89 8.86
CA LEU A 258 10.90 -16.26 9.99
C LEU A 258 9.96 -15.15 10.43
N THR A 259 10.39 -13.88 10.33
CA THR A 259 9.49 -12.73 10.54
C THR A 259 8.40 -12.69 9.48
N TRP A 260 8.76 -12.92 8.21
CA TRP A 260 7.82 -12.97 7.10
C TRP A 260 6.75 -14.05 7.30
N ILE A 261 7.17 -15.27 7.65
CA ILE A 261 6.27 -16.40 7.94
C ILE A 261 5.44 -16.15 9.20
N SER A 262 6.01 -15.53 10.23
CA SER A 262 5.31 -15.26 11.48
C SER A 262 4.15 -14.26 11.29
N ILE A 263 4.27 -13.29 10.37
CA ILE A 263 3.15 -12.42 9.99
C ILE A 263 1.98 -13.22 9.39
N TYR A 264 2.27 -14.26 8.61
CA TYR A 264 1.24 -15.16 8.09
C TYR A 264 0.67 -16.08 9.16
N TRP A 265 1.52 -16.64 10.01
CA TRP A 265 1.11 -17.55 11.08
C TRP A 265 0.21 -16.88 12.12
N PHE A 266 0.54 -15.63 12.49
CA PHE A 266 -0.20 -14.82 13.46
C PHE A 266 -1.15 -13.82 12.80
N SER A 267 -1.51 -14.02 11.53
CA SER A 267 -2.47 -13.16 10.85
C SER A 267 -3.83 -13.22 11.53
N ARG A 268 -4.60 -12.13 11.45
CA ARG A 268 -5.89 -11.98 12.15
C ARG A 268 -6.86 -13.13 11.87
N ASP A 269 -7.00 -13.50 10.60
CA ASP A 269 -7.92 -14.55 10.15
C ASP A 269 -7.21 -15.91 9.94
N GLY A 270 -5.94 -16.00 10.36
CA GLY A 270 -5.08 -17.16 10.20
C GLY A 270 -4.48 -17.32 8.80
N PRO A 271 -3.50 -18.21 8.65
CA PRO A 271 -2.67 -18.32 7.45
C PRO A 271 -3.42 -18.80 6.19
N ALA A 272 -4.61 -19.39 6.36
CA ALA A 272 -5.44 -19.85 5.25
C ALA A 272 -6.25 -18.72 4.59
N ALA A 273 -6.38 -17.56 5.22
CA ALA A 273 -7.22 -16.48 4.70
C ALA A 273 -6.64 -15.87 3.43
N SER A 274 -5.32 -15.66 3.39
CA SER A 274 -4.61 -15.02 2.28
C SER A 274 -4.68 -15.79 0.96
N ILE A 275 -4.95 -17.10 0.99
CA ILE A 275 -5.00 -17.92 -0.22
C ILE A 275 -6.38 -17.96 -0.89
N ARG A 276 -7.42 -17.41 -0.24
CA ARG A 276 -8.79 -17.38 -0.80
C ARG A 276 -8.92 -16.48 -2.03
N ILE A 277 -8.10 -15.43 -2.12
CA ILE A 277 -8.09 -14.50 -3.26
C ILE A 277 -7.92 -15.22 -4.61
N TYR A 278 -7.10 -16.27 -4.64
CA TYR A 278 -6.86 -17.06 -5.85
C TYR A 278 -8.15 -17.68 -6.37
N TYR A 279 -8.96 -18.28 -5.50
CA TYR A 279 -10.22 -18.89 -5.90
C TYR A 279 -11.21 -17.82 -6.36
N GLU A 280 -11.42 -16.77 -5.57
CA GLU A 280 -12.43 -15.76 -5.87
C GLU A 280 -12.15 -15.01 -7.19
N VAL A 281 -10.87 -14.69 -7.47
CA VAL A 281 -10.49 -13.95 -8.68
C VAL A 281 -10.51 -14.81 -9.93
N ILE A 282 -10.03 -16.06 -9.84
CA ILE A 282 -10.01 -16.99 -10.98
C ILE A 282 -11.43 -17.44 -11.33
N GLN A 283 -12.27 -17.80 -10.35
CA GLN A 283 -13.66 -18.19 -10.62
C GLN A 283 -14.51 -17.03 -11.16
N ALA A 284 -14.17 -15.78 -10.82
CA ALA A 284 -14.82 -14.59 -11.37
C ALA A 284 -14.35 -14.23 -12.80
N ASN A 285 -13.43 -15.01 -13.38
CA ASN A 285 -12.77 -14.76 -14.66
C ASN A 285 -12.19 -13.34 -14.82
N GLN A 286 -11.65 -12.79 -13.73
CA GLN A 286 -11.09 -11.43 -13.73
C GLN A 286 -9.65 -11.40 -14.21
N ALA A 287 -8.95 -12.54 -14.21
CA ALA A 287 -7.65 -12.71 -14.82
C ALA A 287 -7.68 -12.50 -16.35
N GLU A 288 -8.78 -12.89 -17.01
CA GLU A 288 -8.93 -12.79 -18.47
C GLU A 288 -9.59 -11.48 -18.92
N ASN A 289 -10.45 -10.88 -18.08
CA ASN A 289 -11.22 -9.67 -18.40
C ASN A 289 -10.61 -8.41 -17.76
N MET A 290 -9.33 -8.17 -18.03
CA MET A 290 -8.61 -7.05 -17.44
C MET A 290 -9.08 -5.70 -17.99
N PRO A 291 -9.47 -4.74 -17.13
CA PRO A 291 -9.89 -3.43 -17.60
C PRO A 291 -8.69 -2.62 -18.12
N TRP A 292 -8.97 -1.68 -19.01
CA TRP A 292 -7.99 -0.70 -19.49
C TRP A 292 -8.34 0.68 -18.94
N SER A 293 -7.32 1.46 -18.56
CA SER A 293 -7.50 2.83 -18.07
C SER A 293 -6.64 3.82 -18.86
N SER A 294 -7.20 5.01 -19.09
CA SER A 294 -6.54 6.12 -19.80
C SER A 294 -5.60 6.93 -18.92
N ILE A 295 -5.63 6.74 -17.60
CA ILE A 295 -4.73 7.46 -16.69
C ILE A 295 -3.28 7.00 -16.87
N PRO A 296 -2.28 7.86 -16.63
CA PRO A 296 -0.87 7.52 -16.80
C PRO A 296 -0.44 6.27 -16.03
N LEU A 297 0.19 5.33 -16.74
CA LEU A 297 0.78 4.11 -16.22
C LEU A 297 2.31 4.13 -16.35
N GLY A 298 3.01 3.85 -15.27
CA GLY A 298 4.44 3.51 -15.29
C GLY A 298 4.67 2.01 -15.12
N LEU A 299 5.63 1.45 -15.87
CA LEU A 299 6.02 0.05 -15.79
C LEU A 299 7.52 -0.09 -15.49
N SER A 300 7.85 -0.92 -14.50
CA SER A 300 9.22 -1.34 -14.20
C SER A 300 9.38 -2.82 -14.52
N HIS A 301 10.37 -3.15 -15.34
CA HIS A 301 10.68 -4.51 -15.78
C HIS A 301 11.93 -5.01 -15.08
N PHE A 302 11.75 -5.97 -14.18
CA PHE A 302 12.83 -6.68 -13.49
C PHE A 302 13.09 -8.03 -14.19
N PRO A 303 14.36 -8.39 -14.48
CA PRO A 303 14.69 -9.46 -15.40
C PRO A 303 14.38 -10.87 -14.87
N LYS A 304 14.20 -11.04 -13.55
CA LYS A 304 13.82 -12.33 -12.93
C LYS A 304 12.36 -12.39 -12.47
N GLU A 305 11.52 -11.42 -12.85
CA GLU A 305 10.08 -11.51 -12.67
C GLU A 305 9.52 -12.81 -13.29
N VAL A 306 8.51 -13.42 -12.66
CA VAL A 306 7.96 -14.74 -13.05
C VAL A 306 7.30 -14.72 -14.42
N VAL A 307 6.76 -13.57 -14.80
CA VAL A 307 6.15 -13.34 -16.10
C VAL A 307 6.80 -12.12 -16.74
N ALA A 308 7.59 -12.39 -17.78
CA ALA A 308 8.33 -11.41 -18.55
C ALA A 308 7.84 -11.47 -20.00
N LEU A 309 6.83 -10.66 -20.30
CA LEU A 309 6.22 -10.59 -21.64
C LEU A 309 6.82 -9.45 -22.47
N PRO A 310 6.76 -9.52 -23.81
CA PRO A 310 7.34 -8.50 -24.68
C PRO A 310 6.81 -7.09 -24.39
N LYS A 311 7.72 -6.12 -24.26
CA LYS A 311 7.40 -4.69 -24.01
C LYS A 311 6.53 -4.08 -25.10
N SER A 312 6.67 -4.59 -26.33
CA SER A 312 5.79 -4.22 -27.45
C SER A 312 4.30 -4.43 -27.15
N TRP A 313 3.94 -5.29 -26.18
CA TRP A 313 2.56 -5.54 -25.79
C TRP A 313 2.07 -4.65 -24.64
N SER A 314 2.95 -3.91 -23.97
CA SER A 314 2.65 -3.15 -22.74
C SER A 314 1.48 -2.17 -22.86
N GLY A 315 1.21 -1.61 -24.04
CA GLY A 315 0.05 -0.76 -24.29
C GLY A 315 -1.32 -1.45 -24.07
N ARG A 316 -1.35 -2.78 -23.97
CA ARG A 316 -2.53 -3.58 -23.60
C ARG A 316 -2.84 -3.54 -22.10
N VAL A 317 -1.89 -3.08 -21.28
CA VAL A 317 -2.09 -2.95 -19.83
C VAL A 317 -2.84 -1.66 -19.50
N GLY A 318 -2.45 -0.54 -20.11
CA GLY A 318 -2.99 0.80 -19.85
C GLY A 318 -2.31 1.85 -20.71
N ASN A 319 -2.56 3.13 -20.41
CA ASN A 319 -1.83 4.25 -21.01
C ASN A 319 -0.39 4.35 -20.47
N VAL A 320 0.53 3.53 -21.01
CA VAL A 320 1.94 3.48 -20.59
C VAL A 320 2.65 4.76 -21.00
N VAL A 321 3.07 5.56 -20.00
CA VAL A 321 3.80 6.82 -20.18
C VAL A 321 5.26 6.74 -19.73
N LEU A 322 5.59 5.73 -18.92
CA LEU A 322 6.95 5.43 -18.48
C LEU A 322 7.14 3.92 -18.54
N GLU A 323 8.24 3.47 -19.14
CA GLU A 323 8.66 2.08 -19.10
C GLU A 323 10.17 2.05 -18.81
N VAL A 324 10.57 1.31 -17.78
CA VAL A 324 11.97 1.19 -17.34
C VAL A 324 12.35 -0.27 -17.24
N SER A 325 13.58 -0.60 -17.65
CA SER A 325 14.12 -1.95 -17.57
C SER A 325 15.38 -1.93 -16.71
N HIS A 326 15.53 -2.96 -15.87
CA HIS A 326 16.62 -3.08 -14.93
C HIS A 326 17.50 -4.28 -15.28
N ASP A 327 18.78 -4.21 -14.90
CA ASP A 327 19.75 -5.28 -15.16
C ASP A 327 19.71 -6.40 -14.12
N SER A 328 19.04 -6.19 -12.98
CA SER A 328 18.90 -7.17 -11.90
C SER A 328 17.60 -6.97 -11.13
N GLY A 329 17.20 -7.98 -10.34
CA GLY A 329 15.99 -8.00 -9.51
C GLY A 329 14.94 -9.00 -9.99
N GLY A 330 14.18 -9.53 -9.03
CA GLY A 330 13.09 -10.47 -9.25
C GLY A 330 11.72 -9.90 -8.89
N HIS A 331 10.86 -10.80 -8.41
CA HIS A 331 9.45 -10.55 -8.14
C HIS A 331 9.23 -9.58 -6.97
N PHE A 332 10.08 -9.62 -5.95
CA PHE A 332 9.94 -8.81 -4.74
C PHE A 332 10.69 -7.47 -4.90
N ALA A 333 10.39 -6.72 -5.96
CA ALA A 333 11.13 -5.52 -6.35
C ALA A 333 11.31 -4.49 -5.22
N ALA A 334 10.26 -4.25 -4.42
CA ALA A 334 10.31 -3.33 -3.27
C ALA A 334 11.30 -3.79 -2.19
N HIS A 335 11.56 -5.09 -2.13
CA HIS A 335 12.40 -5.72 -1.10
C HIS A 335 13.82 -6.01 -1.58
N GLU A 336 13.96 -6.44 -2.84
CA GLU A 336 15.23 -6.81 -3.48
C GLU A 336 15.99 -5.59 -4.03
N LYS A 337 15.25 -4.64 -4.62
CA LYS A 337 15.80 -3.49 -5.35
C LYS A 337 15.09 -2.18 -4.96
N PRO A 338 15.05 -1.83 -3.66
CA PRO A 338 14.27 -0.69 -3.17
C PRO A 338 14.67 0.63 -3.85
N GLU A 339 15.96 0.87 -4.10
CA GLU A 339 16.43 2.09 -4.75
C GLU A 339 16.00 2.19 -6.22
N GLN A 340 15.96 1.06 -6.94
CA GLN A 340 15.56 1.04 -8.36
C GLN A 340 14.07 1.31 -8.49
N LEU A 341 13.23 0.62 -7.70
CA LEU A 341 11.78 0.83 -7.71
C LEU A 341 11.42 2.27 -7.32
N VAL A 342 12.05 2.80 -6.26
CA VAL A 342 11.81 4.19 -5.85
C VAL A 342 12.38 5.19 -6.85
N GLY A 343 13.49 4.87 -7.51
CA GLY A 343 14.05 5.65 -8.61
C GLY A 343 13.04 5.82 -9.75
N ASP A 344 12.33 4.75 -10.11
CA ASP A 344 11.30 4.79 -11.16
C ASP A 344 10.10 5.63 -10.76
N LEU A 345 9.62 5.50 -9.52
CA LEU A 345 8.55 6.36 -8.99
C LEU A 345 8.96 7.84 -9.01
N ARG A 346 10.19 8.15 -8.60
CA ARG A 346 10.73 9.51 -8.64
C ARG A 346 10.90 10.03 -10.07
N LYS A 347 11.27 9.18 -11.03
CA LYS A 347 11.35 9.51 -12.46
C LYS A 347 9.96 9.79 -13.03
N MET A 348 8.95 9.02 -12.62
CA MET A 348 7.57 9.18 -13.08
C MET A 348 6.93 10.47 -12.57
N PHE A 349 7.04 10.72 -11.26
CA PHE A 349 6.33 11.78 -10.54
C PHE A 349 7.17 13.03 -10.27
N GLY A 350 8.48 12.98 -10.52
CA GLY A 350 9.39 14.11 -10.32
C GLY A 350 9.32 15.14 -11.44
N LYS A 351 9.93 16.30 -11.24
CA LYS A 351 9.91 17.41 -12.22
C LYS A 351 10.43 16.94 -13.59
N GLY A 352 9.63 17.14 -14.63
CA GLY A 352 9.95 16.70 -15.99
C GLY A 352 9.59 15.24 -16.28
N GLY A 353 9.13 14.49 -15.26
CA GLY A 353 8.54 13.17 -15.41
C GLY A 353 7.15 13.22 -16.07
N PRO A 354 6.73 12.12 -16.71
CA PRO A 354 5.50 12.09 -17.51
C PRO A 354 4.21 12.19 -16.68
N ALA A 355 4.26 11.97 -15.36
CA ALA A 355 3.14 12.15 -14.44
C ALA A 355 3.41 13.23 -13.38
N PHE A 356 4.35 14.13 -13.65
CA PHE A 356 4.60 15.28 -12.78
C PHE A 356 3.34 16.13 -12.61
N GLY A 357 2.95 16.40 -11.37
CA GLY A 357 1.74 17.19 -11.07
C GLY A 357 0.42 16.47 -11.40
N ALA A 358 0.45 15.14 -11.58
CA ALA A 358 -0.77 14.34 -11.79
C ALA A 358 -1.79 14.52 -10.64
N VAL A 359 -1.30 14.70 -9.41
CA VAL A 359 -2.10 15.11 -8.26
C VAL A 359 -2.01 16.64 -8.10
N PRO A 360 -3.12 17.39 -8.32
CA PRO A 360 -3.14 18.84 -8.19
C PRO A 360 -2.57 19.35 -6.86
N GLY A 361 -1.69 20.35 -6.93
CA GLY A 361 -1.07 20.96 -5.74
C GLY A 361 -0.02 20.10 -5.03
N ARG A 362 0.21 18.85 -5.45
CA ARG A 362 1.16 17.92 -4.82
C ARG A 362 2.36 17.64 -5.72
N SER A 363 3.39 18.48 -5.60
CA SER A 363 4.62 18.35 -6.41
C SER A 363 5.68 17.42 -5.81
N GLY A 364 5.49 16.98 -4.56
CA GLY A 364 6.43 16.17 -3.80
C GLY A 364 7.64 16.91 -3.27
N ARG A 365 7.81 18.22 -3.53
CA ARG A 365 9.06 18.94 -3.25
C ARG A 365 8.91 19.95 -2.12
N THR A 366 10.00 20.12 -1.37
CA THR A 366 10.14 21.26 -0.45
C THR A 366 10.21 22.56 -1.26
N LEU A 367 9.28 23.49 -1.03
CA LEU A 367 9.25 24.79 -1.70
C LEU A 367 10.37 25.68 -1.15
N GLU A 368 11.07 26.42 -2.02
CA GLU A 368 11.96 27.49 -1.58
C GLU A 368 11.13 28.66 -1.04
N GLY A 369 11.29 28.97 0.26
CA GLY A 369 10.76 30.19 0.88
C GLY A 369 9.60 30.05 1.87
N THR A 370 9.13 28.85 2.20
CA THR A 370 7.99 28.68 3.14
C THR A 370 8.28 28.99 4.61
N THR A 371 9.50 29.34 4.99
CA THR A 371 9.75 30.00 6.29
C THR A 371 9.30 31.47 6.34
N LYS A 372 8.81 32.06 5.23
CA LYS A 372 8.47 33.49 5.17
C LYS A 372 6.97 33.83 5.26
N PHE A 373 6.06 32.84 5.16
CA PHE A 373 4.61 33.14 5.09
C PHE A 373 3.86 33.19 6.44
N ILE A 374 4.55 33.08 7.59
CA ILE A 374 3.89 33.18 8.91
C ILE A 374 4.09 34.58 9.57
N ARG A 375 4.87 35.49 8.98
CA ARG A 375 5.19 36.79 9.63
C ARG A 375 4.46 38.02 9.12
N ASP A 376 3.89 38.02 7.92
CA ASP A 376 3.45 39.29 7.31
C ASP A 376 1.93 39.57 7.40
N ASP A 377 1.09 38.60 7.79
CA ASP A 377 -0.37 38.81 7.95
C ASP A 377 -0.85 38.97 9.41
N LEU A 378 0.08 39.07 10.37
CA LEU A 378 -0.20 39.39 11.77
C LEU A 378 0.21 40.83 12.11
N GLN A 379 -0.14 41.79 11.27
CA GLN A 379 -0.31 43.18 11.71
C GLN A 379 -1.80 43.50 11.90
N VAL A 380 -2.43 42.78 12.83
CA VAL A 380 -3.70 43.25 13.41
C VAL A 380 -3.35 44.42 14.31
N THR A 381 -3.63 45.62 13.81
CA THR A 381 -3.61 46.86 14.58
C THR A 381 -4.56 46.70 15.76
N CYS A 382 -4.02 46.73 16.97
CA CYS A 382 -4.79 46.71 18.22
C CYS A 382 -5.61 48.00 18.33
N LEU A 383 -6.79 48.04 17.73
CA LEU A 383 -7.79 49.08 17.98
C LEU A 383 -8.49 48.76 19.30
N ARG A 384 -8.08 49.47 20.36
CA ARG A 384 -8.86 49.55 21.61
C ARG A 384 -10.25 50.09 21.30
N HIS A 385 -11.27 49.23 21.33
CA HIS A 385 -12.66 49.68 21.31
C HIS A 385 -13.17 49.92 22.73
N ASN A 386 -13.52 51.18 22.98
CA ASN A 386 -14.19 51.65 24.17
C ASN A 386 -15.69 51.34 24.02
N SER A 387 -16.28 50.73 25.04
CA SER A 387 -17.70 50.36 25.11
C SER A 387 -18.63 51.58 25.04
N ARG A 388 -19.62 51.56 24.14
CA ARG A 388 -21.02 52.04 24.31
C ARG A 388 -21.75 52.11 22.95
N GLY A 389 -22.93 51.50 22.84
CA GLY A 389 -23.89 51.82 21.79
C GLY A 389 -24.87 50.70 21.42
N ASN A 390 -26.10 50.79 21.93
CA ASN A 390 -27.28 49.97 21.63
C ASN A 390 -27.50 49.65 20.13
N MET A 391 -27.97 48.42 19.84
CA MET A 391 -28.78 48.14 18.66
C MET A 391 -30.13 47.54 19.05
N ARG A 392 -31.20 48.20 18.59
CA ARG A 392 -32.55 47.65 18.38
C ARG A 392 -32.87 47.82 16.90
N HIS A 393 -33.25 46.74 16.21
CA HIS A 393 -34.60 46.56 15.65
C HIS A 393 -34.66 45.28 14.79
N ASP A 394 -35.55 44.38 15.20
CA ASP A 394 -36.11 43.29 14.39
C ASP A 394 -37.00 43.85 13.27
N SER A 395 -36.98 43.22 12.10
CA SER A 395 -38.07 43.31 11.12
C SER A 395 -38.56 41.90 10.70
N PRO A 396 -39.86 41.72 10.38
CA PRO A 396 -40.48 40.40 10.22
C PRO A 396 -40.18 39.67 8.90
N GLU A 397 -39.40 40.27 8.00
CA GLU A 397 -39.09 39.67 6.68
C GLU A 397 -37.92 38.69 6.71
N SER A 398 -37.07 38.73 7.74
CA SER A 398 -35.94 37.81 7.91
C SER A 398 -36.35 36.39 8.32
N MET A 399 -37.53 36.23 8.94
CA MET A 399 -37.99 34.94 9.45
C MET A 399 -38.62 34.03 8.38
N ALA A 400 -39.17 34.60 7.30
CA ALA A 400 -39.79 33.81 6.22
C ALA A 400 -38.75 33.12 5.31
N VAL A 401 -37.56 33.70 5.15
CA VAL A 401 -36.47 33.14 4.34
C VAL A 401 -35.79 31.97 5.07
N VAL A 402 -35.68 32.06 6.40
CA VAL A 402 -35.06 31.01 7.24
C VAL A 402 -35.89 29.72 7.26
N GLU A 403 -37.22 29.83 7.21
CA GLU A 403 -38.11 28.66 7.27
C GLU A 403 -38.23 27.94 5.92
N GLN A 404 -38.04 28.65 4.80
CA GLN A 404 -37.99 28.06 3.46
C GLN A 404 -36.65 27.32 3.20
N TYR A 405 -35.54 27.78 3.80
CA TYR A 405 -34.25 27.11 3.74
C TYR A 405 -34.20 25.82 4.59
N LYS A 406 -34.84 25.81 5.77
CA LYS A 406 -34.91 24.61 6.64
C LYS A 406 -35.63 23.43 5.96
N ASN A 407 -36.65 23.71 5.15
CA ASN A 407 -37.43 22.68 4.44
C ASN A 407 -36.75 22.18 3.15
N HIS A 408 -35.79 22.93 2.59
CA HIS A 408 -35.00 22.49 1.42
C HIS A 408 -33.79 21.65 1.85
N SER A 409 -33.13 22.03 2.95
CA SER A 409 -31.96 21.31 3.49
C SER A 409 -32.34 19.91 4.01
N SER A 410 -33.50 19.78 4.65
CA SER A 410 -34.02 18.50 5.14
C SER A 410 -34.43 17.50 4.04
N ARG A 411 -34.67 17.96 2.80
CA ARG A 411 -34.95 17.09 1.64
C ARG A 411 -33.69 16.66 0.88
N LEU A 412 -32.60 17.42 0.97
CA LEU A 412 -31.30 17.08 0.38
C LEU A 412 -30.46 16.15 1.28
N LEU A 413 -30.69 16.21 2.59
CA LEU A 413 -30.05 15.32 3.57
C LEU A 413 -30.60 13.87 3.55
N ALA A 414 -31.72 13.62 2.88
CA ALA A 414 -32.35 12.28 2.82
C ALA A 414 -31.82 11.37 1.70
N SER A 415 -30.85 11.83 0.90
CA SER A 415 -30.35 11.06 -0.27
C SER A 415 -28.82 10.96 -0.35
N GLN A 416 -28.08 11.27 0.71
CA GLN A 416 -26.63 11.01 0.76
C GLN A 416 -26.36 9.78 1.63
N PRO A 417 -25.61 8.77 1.13
CA PRO A 417 -25.17 7.68 1.97
C PRO A 417 -24.27 8.27 3.06
N THR A 418 -24.68 8.10 4.31
CA THR A 418 -23.92 8.49 5.51
C THR A 418 -22.55 7.83 5.46
N MET A 419 -21.47 8.59 5.27
CA MET A 419 -20.12 8.09 5.51
C MET A 419 -20.02 7.72 6.99
N SER A 420 -19.74 6.45 7.29
CA SER A 420 -19.58 5.98 8.66
C SER A 420 -18.45 6.76 9.35
N ASN A 421 -18.75 7.32 10.52
CA ASN A 421 -17.87 8.06 11.39
C ASN A 421 -16.82 7.15 12.09
N SER A 422 -16.22 6.19 11.38
CA SER A 422 -15.17 5.34 11.95
C SER A 422 -13.88 6.16 12.06
N SER A 423 -13.48 6.50 13.28
CA SER A 423 -12.19 7.12 13.52
C SER A 423 -11.07 6.09 13.32
N GLU A 424 -9.99 6.50 12.68
CA GLU A 424 -8.73 5.76 12.66
C GLU A 424 -8.29 5.39 14.07
N THR A 425 -7.79 4.16 14.24
CA THR A 425 -7.36 3.60 15.53
C THR A 425 -5.89 3.20 15.45
N PRO A 426 -5.01 3.72 16.32
CA PRO A 426 -3.63 3.24 16.42
C PRO A 426 -3.58 1.73 16.69
N PHE A 427 -2.69 1.03 16.01
CA PHE A 427 -2.52 -0.41 16.10
C PHE A 427 -1.10 -0.75 16.57
N LYS A 428 -1.00 -1.81 17.38
CA LYS A 428 0.27 -2.45 17.70
C LYS A 428 0.11 -3.94 17.55
N ILE A 429 1.11 -4.58 16.95
CA ILE A 429 1.23 -6.04 16.93
C ILE A 429 1.39 -6.48 18.39
N ALA A 430 0.49 -7.35 18.84
CA ALA A 430 0.49 -7.88 20.21
C ALA A 430 0.03 -9.34 20.17
N ILE A 431 0.97 -10.23 19.87
CA ILE A 431 0.68 -11.66 19.79
C ILE A 431 0.58 -12.23 21.22
N PRO A 432 -0.50 -12.92 21.58
CA PRO A 432 -0.66 -13.52 22.91
C PRO A 432 0.42 -14.57 23.24
N ASP A 433 0.81 -14.68 24.51
CA ASP A 433 1.83 -15.65 24.96
C ASP A 433 1.41 -17.11 24.71
N ASP A 434 0.11 -17.42 24.79
CA ASP A 434 -0.42 -18.74 24.50
C ASP A 434 -0.32 -19.11 23.00
N ALA A 435 -0.44 -18.13 22.10
CA ALA A 435 -0.18 -18.32 20.68
C ALA A 435 1.30 -18.62 20.40
N LEU A 436 2.23 -17.96 21.10
CA LEU A 436 3.67 -18.25 21.02
C LEU A 436 4.00 -19.64 21.60
N ALA A 437 3.39 -19.99 22.73
CA ALA A 437 3.54 -21.31 23.34
C ALA A 437 3.02 -22.42 22.40
N LEU A 438 1.89 -22.20 21.73
CA LEU A 438 1.33 -23.12 20.75
C LEU A 438 2.26 -23.29 19.54
N LEU A 439 2.82 -22.20 19.02
CA LEU A 439 3.82 -22.25 17.95
C LEU A 439 5.02 -23.10 18.37
N SER A 440 5.57 -22.87 19.56
CA SER A 440 6.71 -23.64 20.09
C SER A 440 6.39 -25.14 20.19
N GLN A 441 5.19 -25.50 20.69
CA GLN A 441 4.75 -26.90 20.75
C GLN A 441 4.65 -27.53 19.36
N LYS A 442 4.08 -26.82 18.38
CA LYS A 442 3.95 -27.32 17.00
C LYS A 442 5.31 -27.50 16.31
N LEU A 443 6.25 -26.59 16.54
CA LEU A 443 7.64 -26.74 16.07
C LEU A 443 8.31 -27.96 16.72
N ALA A 444 8.12 -28.18 18.02
CA ALA A 444 8.69 -29.33 18.72
C ALA A 444 8.10 -30.69 18.28
N LEU A 445 6.83 -30.71 17.87
CA LEU A 445 6.13 -31.90 17.38
C LEU A 445 6.27 -32.13 15.87
N THR A 446 7.04 -31.29 15.18
CA THR A 446 7.18 -31.36 13.72
C THR A 446 7.75 -32.70 13.27
N ARG A 447 7.10 -33.31 12.29
CA ARG A 447 7.61 -34.44 11.52
C ARG A 447 7.87 -34.00 10.09
N LEU A 448 9.13 -34.05 9.67
CA LEU A 448 9.55 -33.69 8.31
C LEU A 448 9.43 -34.88 7.36
N PRO A 449 9.14 -34.66 6.07
CA PRO A 449 9.20 -35.70 5.05
C PRO A 449 10.65 -36.14 4.78
N ASP A 450 10.81 -37.27 4.08
CA ASP A 450 12.07 -37.62 3.42
C ASP A 450 12.24 -36.83 2.11
N GLU A 451 13.41 -36.95 1.49
CA GLU A 451 13.77 -36.25 0.26
C GLU A 451 14.56 -37.21 -0.64
N LEU A 452 14.36 -37.10 -1.96
CA LEU A 452 15.14 -37.86 -2.94
C LEU A 452 16.55 -37.29 -3.05
N ASP A 453 17.55 -38.16 -3.14
CA ASP A 453 18.94 -37.76 -3.35
C ASP A 453 19.07 -36.86 -4.60
N GLU A 454 19.83 -35.77 -4.47
CA GLU A 454 20.14 -34.82 -5.55
C GLU A 454 18.93 -34.11 -6.19
N ALA A 455 17.73 -34.15 -5.59
CA ALA A 455 16.54 -33.48 -6.14
C ALA A 455 16.65 -31.95 -6.20
N GLY A 456 17.38 -31.37 -5.23
CA GLY A 456 17.52 -29.92 -5.07
C GLY A 456 16.17 -29.19 -5.10
N TRP A 457 16.13 -28.00 -5.69
CA TRP A 457 14.92 -27.17 -5.78
C TRP A 457 13.88 -27.65 -6.81
N GLN A 458 14.15 -28.74 -7.55
CA GLN A 458 13.23 -29.19 -8.61
C GLN A 458 11.93 -29.79 -8.07
N TYR A 459 11.96 -30.29 -6.82
CA TYR A 459 10.82 -30.93 -6.15
C TYR A 459 10.13 -30.01 -5.11
N GLY A 460 10.59 -28.77 -4.98
CA GLY A 460 10.15 -27.81 -3.98
C GLY A 460 11.30 -27.37 -3.07
N VAL A 461 10.98 -26.83 -1.91
CA VAL A 461 11.99 -26.41 -0.92
C VAL A 461 12.82 -27.62 -0.42
N PRO A 462 14.16 -27.54 -0.42
CA PRO A 462 15.01 -28.61 0.07
C PRO A 462 14.83 -28.88 1.57
N LEU A 463 14.91 -30.16 1.96
CA LEU A 463 14.76 -30.58 3.36
C LEU A 463 15.83 -29.94 4.26
N ALA A 464 17.04 -29.76 3.75
CA ALA A 464 18.14 -29.12 4.49
C ALA A 464 17.80 -27.68 4.91
N ASP A 465 17.19 -26.90 4.02
CA ASP A 465 16.76 -25.53 4.31
C ASP A 465 15.63 -25.48 5.33
N VAL A 466 14.63 -26.37 5.20
CA VAL A 466 13.55 -26.45 6.19
C VAL A 466 14.09 -26.85 7.56
N LYS A 467 15.02 -27.82 7.64
CA LYS A 467 15.67 -28.20 8.92
C LYS A 467 16.40 -27.03 9.56
N ARG A 468 17.16 -26.26 8.77
CA ARG A 468 17.89 -25.07 9.23
C ARG A 468 16.94 -24.01 9.78
N LEU A 469 15.90 -23.66 9.02
CA LEU A 469 14.92 -22.65 9.42
C LEU A 469 14.08 -23.09 10.62
N VAL A 470 13.68 -24.36 10.71
CA VAL A 470 12.96 -24.91 11.88
C VAL A 470 13.85 -24.89 13.12
N ALA A 471 15.12 -25.27 13.01
CA ALA A 471 16.06 -25.20 14.12
C ALA A 471 16.24 -23.74 14.60
N ARG A 472 16.42 -22.80 13.66
CA ARG A 472 16.48 -21.37 13.99
C ARG A 472 15.21 -20.88 14.66
N TRP A 473 14.04 -21.25 14.14
CA TRP A 473 12.75 -20.82 14.65
C TRP A 473 12.48 -21.34 16.07
N LYS A 474 12.86 -22.58 16.32
CA LYS A 474 12.65 -23.23 17.61
C LYS A 474 13.59 -22.72 18.70
N ASP A 475 14.88 -22.57 18.38
CA ASP A 475 15.92 -22.44 19.41
C ASP A 475 16.58 -21.05 19.45
N GLY A 476 16.37 -20.19 18.45
CA GLY A 476 17.12 -18.92 18.34
C GLY A 476 16.35 -17.69 17.85
N TYR A 477 15.15 -17.86 17.31
CA TYR A 477 14.31 -16.75 16.83
C TYR A 477 13.49 -16.15 17.98
N ASP A 478 13.62 -14.85 18.22
CA ASP A 478 12.89 -14.12 19.25
C ASP A 478 11.78 -13.26 18.64
N TRP A 479 10.56 -13.81 18.58
CA TRP A 479 9.40 -13.07 18.08
C TRP A 479 9.18 -11.75 18.83
N ARG A 480 9.41 -11.69 20.15
CA ARG A 480 9.15 -10.47 20.94
C ARG A 480 10.09 -9.34 20.54
N ALA A 481 11.34 -9.65 20.23
CA ALA A 481 12.28 -8.66 19.69
C ALA A 481 11.83 -8.13 18.32
N HIS A 482 11.38 -9.01 17.42
CA HIS A 482 10.89 -8.61 16.10
C HIS A 482 9.57 -7.84 16.17
N GLU A 483 8.64 -8.25 17.01
CA GLU A 483 7.39 -7.54 17.31
C GLU A 483 7.66 -6.13 17.84
N ALA A 484 8.57 -5.99 18.82
CA ALA A 484 8.96 -4.70 19.36
C ALA A 484 9.59 -3.80 18.28
N LYS A 485 10.46 -4.37 17.42
CA LYS A 485 11.09 -3.67 16.31
C LYS A 485 10.06 -3.17 15.29
N LEU A 486 9.12 -4.01 14.87
CA LEU A 486 8.07 -3.62 13.92
C LEU A 486 7.16 -2.53 14.51
N ASN A 487 6.77 -2.65 15.78
CA ASN A 487 5.98 -1.65 16.49
C ASN A 487 6.70 -0.32 16.70
N ALA A 488 8.04 -0.30 16.69
CA ALA A 488 8.84 0.91 16.83
C ALA A 488 9.12 1.58 15.49
N GLU A 489 9.32 0.80 14.43
CA GLU A 489 9.69 1.31 13.10
C GLU A 489 8.49 1.73 12.24
N LEU A 490 7.33 1.10 12.42
CA LEU A 490 6.17 1.29 11.55
C LEU A 490 5.00 1.94 12.31
N PRO A 491 4.48 3.09 11.85
CA PRO A 491 3.25 3.65 12.39
C PRO A 491 2.06 2.82 11.87
N MET A 492 1.47 1.98 12.72
CA MET A 492 0.39 1.08 12.32
C MET A 492 -0.96 1.58 12.81
N PHE A 493 -1.99 1.38 11.98
CA PHE A 493 -3.36 1.77 12.26
C PHE A 493 -4.34 0.72 11.76
N THR A 494 -5.56 0.77 12.29
CA THR A 494 -6.71 0.09 11.71
C THR A 494 -7.86 1.06 11.46
N ARG A 495 -8.66 0.73 10.44
CA ARG A 495 -9.90 1.45 10.14
C ARG A 495 -10.97 0.55 9.56
N ASP A 496 -12.20 0.78 9.99
CA ASP A 496 -13.38 0.12 9.44
C ASP A 496 -13.77 0.75 8.10
N ILE A 497 -13.75 -0.06 7.04
CA ILE A 497 -14.12 0.32 5.67
C ILE A 497 -15.30 -0.53 5.20
N SER A 498 -16.40 0.14 4.86
CA SER A 498 -17.59 -0.52 4.31
C SER A 498 -17.44 -0.80 2.82
N VAL A 499 -17.60 -2.07 2.43
CA VAL A 499 -17.56 -2.55 1.03
C VAL A 499 -18.96 -3.01 0.63
N GLU A 500 -19.41 -2.60 -0.55
CA GLU A 500 -20.76 -2.90 -1.02
C GLU A 500 -21.01 -4.41 -1.06
N GLY A 501 -22.08 -4.83 -0.39
CA GLY A 501 -22.44 -6.24 -0.24
C GLY A 501 -21.63 -7.00 0.81
N PHE A 502 -20.44 -6.57 1.22
CA PHE A 502 -19.58 -7.31 2.16
C PHE A 502 -19.58 -6.76 3.59
N GLY A 503 -20.28 -5.66 3.84
CA GLY A 503 -20.33 -5.02 5.15
C GLY A 503 -19.05 -4.24 5.44
N SER A 504 -18.78 -4.00 6.72
CA SER A 504 -17.58 -3.30 7.16
C SER A 504 -16.47 -4.30 7.47
N LEU A 505 -15.27 -4.05 6.95
CA LEU A 505 -14.05 -4.79 7.27
C LEU A 505 -13.07 -3.90 8.03
N ASN A 506 -12.47 -4.41 9.10
CA ASN A 506 -11.43 -3.69 9.82
C ASN A 506 -10.07 -3.89 9.13
N ILE A 507 -9.53 -2.83 8.53
CA ILE A 507 -8.36 -2.87 7.66
C ILE A 507 -7.15 -2.28 8.37
N HIS A 508 -6.08 -3.07 8.44
CA HIS A 508 -4.77 -2.67 8.91
C HIS A 508 -3.98 -1.98 7.79
N TYR A 509 -3.31 -0.89 8.13
CA TYR A 509 -2.39 -0.18 7.24
C TYR A 509 -1.28 0.53 8.02
N ILE A 510 -0.24 0.92 7.29
CA ILE A 510 0.86 1.79 7.73
C ILE A 510 0.99 3.03 6.86
#